data_AF-A0A9W5US21-F1
#
_entry.id   AF-A0A9W5US21-F1
#
_cell.length_a   1.000
_cell.length_b   1.000
_cell.length_c   1.000
_cell.angle_alpha   90.00
_cell.angle_beta   90.00
_cell.angle_gamma   90.00
#
_symmetry.space_group_name_H-M   'P 1'
#
loop_
_entity.id
_entity.type
_entity.pdbx_description
1 polymer ?
#
loop_
_entity_poly.entity_id
_entity_poly.type
_entity_poly.pdbx_seq_one_letter_code
_entity_poly.pdbx_strand_id
1 'polypeptide(L)'
;MPTINRIRVPAACLAMLLALAGCGESDGGTVTADQGPTATGSSPAGSPDRPAGDASAQPPVGRTGSPPSPTEPPLIGTPTAPPRHPTELRKSNVLAGRLSRGGSGPCYTLVTDDGREYALHGTDKGTFATGTWVRVTTAPAAAEVDCGPGIPLSILKMSPVG
;
A
#
# COMPACT_ATOMS: atom_id res chain seq x y z
N MET A 1 40.24 21.46 17.61
CA MET A 1 39.17 21.38 18.63
C MET A 1 38.40 22.69 18.62
N PRO A 2 37.23 22.79 17.96
CA PRO A 2 36.40 23.97 18.04
C PRO A 2 35.32 23.83 19.12
N THR A 3 35.16 24.93 19.84
CA THR A 3 34.45 25.11 21.10
C THR A 3 32.93 25.12 20.89
N ILE A 4 32.21 24.29 21.65
CA ILE A 4 30.74 24.17 21.65
C ILE A 4 30.15 25.33 22.47
N ASN A 5 29.50 26.28 21.80
CA ASN A 5 28.68 27.30 22.47
C ASN A 5 27.27 26.73 22.74
N ARG A 6 26.99 26.40 24.00
CA ARG A 6 25.65 26.05 24.49
C ARG A 6 24.88 27.32 24.84
N ILE A 7 23.92 27.71 24.02
CA ILE A 7 22.99 28.79 24.35
C ILE A 7 21.78 28.19 25.04
N ARG A 8 21.63 28.48 26.33
CA ARG A 8 20.41 28.21 27.11
C ARG A 8 19.43 29.35 26.85
N VAL A 9 18.27 29.05 26.27
CA VAL A 9 17.16 30.01 26.13
C VAL A 9 16.29 29.91 27.40
N PRO A 10 16.07 31.01 28.14
CA PRO A 10 15.23 31.00 29.33
C PRO A 10 13.75 30.95 28.97
N ALA A 11 13.03 30.13 29.73
CA ALA A 11 11.58 30.12 29.80
C ALA A 11 11.05 31.38 30.50
N ALA A 12 9.84 31.78 30.12
CA ALA A 12 8.93 32.76 30.73
C ALA A 12 8.80 34.12 30.01
N CYS A 13 7.58 34.65 30.10
CA CYS A 13 6.99 35.85 29.49
C CYS A 13 6.41 35.61 28.09
N LEU A 14 5.13 35.83 27.80
CA LEU A 14 4.08 36.51 28.56
C LEU A 14 2.73 36.10 27.93
N ALA A 15 1.76 35.77 28.78
CA ALA A 15 0.37 35.62 28.39
C ALA A 15 -0.25 36.98 28.04
N MET A 16 -1.04 37.08 26.96
CA MET A 16 -2.12 38.07 26.82
C MET A 16 -3.21 37.60 25.83
N LEU A 17 -4.41 37.43 26.40
CA LEU A 17 -5.76 37.83 25.93
C LEU A 17 -6.30 37.24 24.59
N LEU A 18 -7.26 36.29 24.62
CA LEU A 18 -8.73 36.39 24.82
C LEU A 18 -9.56 36.89 23.62
N ALA A 19 -10.48 36.00 23.22
CA ALA A 19 -11.80 36.22 22.60
C ALA A 19 -11.88 36.49 21.08
N LEU A 20 -12.15 35.41 20.33
CA LEU A 20 -13.30 35.39 19.42
C LEU A 20 -14.04 34.05 19.59
N ALA A 21 -15.26 34.16 20.10
CA ALA A 21 -16.27 33.13 20.07
C ALA A 21 -16.63 32.82 18.62
N GLY A 22 -16.65 31.54 18.26
CA GLY A 22 -17.08 31.04 16.96
C GLY A 22 -17.68 29.65 17.14
N CYS A 23 -18.83 29.57 17.80
CA CYS A 23 -19.68 28.39 17.82
C CYS A 23 -20.24 28.17 16.41
N GLY A 24 -19.78 27.12 15.74
CA GLY A 24 -20.43 26.56 14.55
C GLY A 24 -21.01 25.20 14.90
N GLU A 25 -22.05 25.20 15.74
CA GLU A 25 -22.89 24.04 16.03
C GLU A 25 -23.89 23.90 14.87
N SER A 26 -23.68 22.92 13.99
CA SER A 26 -24.71 22.50 13.03
C SER A 26 -25.34 21.21 13.55
N ASP A 27 -26.37 21.42 14.35
CA ASP A 27 -27.33 20.41 14.77
C ASP A 27 -28.21 19.97 13.58
N GLY A 28 -28.54 18.67 13.57
CA GLY A 28 -29.86 18.19 13.17
C GLY A 28 -30.27 18.28 11.70
N GLY A 29 -29.91 17.26 10.92
CA GLY A 29 -30.50 16.98 9.61
C GLY A 29 -30.80 15.50 9.43
N THR A 30 -31.61 14.91 10.31
CA THR A 30 -32.21 13.58 10.11
C THR A 30 -33.13 13.62 8.89
N VAL A 31 -32.71 13.01 7.77
CA VAL A 31 -33.64 12.65 6.70
C VAL A 31 -34.20 11.27 7.03
N THR A 32 -35.24 11.25 7.85
CA THR A 32 -36.20 10.13 7.91
C THR A 32 -37.41 10.55 7.10
N ALA A 33 -37.53 10.01 5.89
CA ALA A 33 -38.83 9.80 5.27
C ALA A 33 -39.09 8.29 5.31
N ASP A 34 -39.86 7.89 6.32
CA ASP A 34 -40.62 6.65 6.37
C ASP A 34 -41.87 6.84 5.49
N GLN A 35 -42.08 5.95 4.50
CA GLN A 35 -43.37 5.39 4.03
C GLN A 35 -43.01 4.43 2.87
N GLY A 36 -43.32 3.14 2.85
CA GLY A 36 -44.06 2.25 3.74
C GLY A 36 -44.09 0.85 3.06
N PRO A 37 -44.43 -0.21 3.80
CA PRO A 37 -44.31 -1.59 3.35
C PRO A 37 -45.54 -2.01 2.53
N THR A 38 -45.35 -2.53 1.32
CA THR A 38 -46.40 -3.33 0.67
C THR A 38 -46.12 -4.79 0.92
N ALA A 39 -46.83 -5.34 1.89
CA ALA A 39 -46.96 -6.77 2.09
C ALA A 39 -48.03 -7.35 1.17
N THR A 40 -47.78 -8.59 0.74
CA THR A 40 -48.75 -9.66 0.47
C THR A 40 -49.42 -9.75 -0.90
N GLY A 41 -49.18 -10.91 -1.52
CA GLY A 41 -50.10 -11.61 -2.43
C GLY A 41 -49.40 -12.00 -3.73
N SER A 42 -49.36 -13.23 -4.21
CA SER A 42 -49.92 -14.51 -3.79
C SER A 42 -49.14 -15.58 -4.56
N SER A 43 -48.77 -16.71 -3.94
CA SER A 43 -48.58 -17.94 -4.74
C SER A 43 -49.94 -18.35 -5.31
N PRO A 44 -49.96 -18.87 -6.55
CA PRO A 44 -50.19 -20.31 -6.65
C PRO A 44 -49.33 -21.01 -7.72
N ALA A 45 -48.97 -22.24 -7.35
CA ALA A 45 -48.87 -23.45 -8.14
C ALA A 45 -48.74 -23.33 -9.68
N GLY A 46 -47.67 -23.93 -10.20
CA GLY A 46 -47.54 -24.24 -11.62
C GLY A 46 -46.20 -24.87 -11.94
N SER A 47 -45.98 -26.10 -11.45
CA SER A 47 -44.99 -26.99 -12.08
C SER A 47 -45.46 -27.31 -13.50
N PRO A 48 -44.53 -27.31 -14.48
CA PRO A 48 -44.57 -28.34 -15.49
C PRO A 48 -43.22 -29.07 -15.53
N ASP A 49 -43.31 -30.36 -15.21
CA ASP A 49 -42.66 -31.46 -15.92
C ASP A 49 -41.21 -31.24 -16.36
N ARG A 50 -40.34 -31.69 -15.47
CA ARG A 50 -39.05 -32.28 -15.79
C ARG A 50 -39.22 -33.33 -16.91
N PRO A 51 -38.61 -33.17 -18.09
CA PRO A 51 -38.32 -34.33 -18.92
C PRO A 51 -37.26 -35.13 -18.17
N ALA A 52 -37.62 -36.28 -17.64
CA ALA A 52 -36.67 -37.34 -17.34
C ALA A 52 -36.10 -37.82 -18.68
N GLY A 53 -35.13 -37.07 -19.21
CA GLY A 53 -34.28 -37.53 -20.28
C GLY A 53 -33.40 -38.64 -19.73
N ASP A 54 -33.81 -39.87 -20.00
CA ASP A 54 -33.02 -41.07 -19.83
C ASP A 54 -31.78 -40.98 -20.73
N ALA A 55 -30.75 -40.32 -20.21
CA ALA A 55 -29.41 -40.35 -20.76
C ALA A 55 -28.57 -41.21 -19.82
N SER A 56 -28.83 -42.52 -19.85
CA SER A 56 -27.83 -43.51 -19.53
C SER A 56 -26.66 -43.32 -20.50
N ALA A 57 -25.77 -42.38 -20.18
CA ALA A 57 -24.53 -42.15 -20.90
C ALA A 57 -23.61 -43.34 -20.63
N GLN A 58 -23.77 -44.39 -21.43
CA GLN A 58 -22.87 -45.53 -21.39
C GLN A 58 -21.49 -45.06 -21.89
N PRO A 59 -20.42 -45.19 -21.09
CA PRO A 59 -19.10 -44.82 -21.54
C PRO A 59 -18.71 -45.69 -22.75
N PRO A 60 -17.99 -45.15 -23.76
CA PRO A 60 -17.57 -45.93 -24.92
C PRO A 60 -16.72 -47.12 -24.46
N VAL A 61 -17.21 -48.32 -24.76
CA VAL A 61 -16.53 -49.59 -24.48
C VAL A 61 -15.38 -49.71 -25.48
N GLY A 62 -14.15 -49.43 -25.04
CA GLY A 62 -13.01 -49.47 -25.98
C GLY A 62 -11.65 -48.99 -25.46
N ARG A 63 -11.52 -48.55 -24.20
CA ARG A 63 -10.21 -48.28 -23.60
C ARG A 63 -9.82 -49.36 -22.60
N THR A 64 -9.66 -50.59 -23.08
CA THR A 64 -8.86 -51.62 -22.39
C THR A 64 -7.38 -51.35 -22.68
N GLY A 65 -6.88 -50.21 -22.21
CA GLY A 65 -5.45 -49.99 -22.04
C GLY A 65 -5.16 -50.09 -20.56
N SER A 66 -4.19 -50.92 -20.17
CA SER A 66 -3.69 -50.93 -18.80
C SER A 66 -3.39 -49.50 -18.37
N PRO A 67 -3.75 -49.08 -17.14
CA PRO A 67 -3.39 -47.76 -16.66
C PRO A 67 -1.86 -47.61 -16.73
N PRO A 68 -1.34 -46.43 -17.09
CA PRO A 68 0.09 -46.19 -17.07
C PRO A 68 0.63 -46.51 -15.68
N SER A 69 1.76 -47.22 -15.61
CA SER A 69 2.39 -47.58 -14.34
C SER A 69 2.62 -46.32 -13.50
N PRO A 70 2.31 -46.35 -12.19
CA PRO A 70 2.64 -45.24 -11.31
C PRO A 70 4.15 -45.02 -11.33
N THR A 71 4.59 -43.86 -11.80
CA THR A 71 5.98 -43.42 -11.63
C THR A 71 6.03 -42.62 -10.34
N GLU A 72 6.85 -43.07 -9.38
CA GLU A 72 7.04 -42.35 -8.13
C GLU A 72 7.79 -41.03 -8.42
N PRO A 73 7.27 -39.86 -8.01
CA PRO A 73 7.96 -38.60 -8.19
C PRO A 73 9.29 -38.61 -7.43
N PRO A 74 10.34 -37.96 -7.95
CA PRO A 74 11.59 -37.82 -7.21
C PRO A 74 11.33 -37.13 -5.87
N LEU A 75 11.87 -37.70 -4.79
CA LEU A 75 11.74 -37.13 -3.45
C LEU A 75 12.66 -35.89 -3.35
N ILE A 76 12.06 -34.70 -3.33
CA ILE A 76 12.79 -33.48 -2.96
C ILE A 76 12.95 -33.50 -1.43
N GLY A 77 14.19 -33.69 -0.97
CA GLY A 77 14.51 -33.75 0.46
C GLY A 77 14.23 -32.44 1.19
N THR A 78 13.92 -32.54 2.49
CA THR A 78 13.76 -31.38 3.38
C THR A 78 15.12 -30.76 3.70
N PRO A 79 15.25 -29.42 3.72
CA PRO A 79 16.49 -28.76 4.14
C PRO A 79 16.95 -29.23 5.53
N THR A 80 18.22 -29.60 5.66
CA THR A 80 18.80 -30.12 6.92
C THR A 80 19.27 -29.03 7.88
N ALA A 81 19.28 -27.77 7.45
CA ALA A 81 19.65 -26.63 8.28
C ALA A 81 18.93 -25.35 7.85
N PRO A 82 18.72 -24.39 8.76
CA PRO A 82 18.24 -23.06 8.41
C PRO A 82 19.20 -22.33 7.44
N PRO A 83 18.69 -21.43 6.58
CA PRO A 83 19.52 -20.60 5.72
C PRO A 83 20.54 -19.79 6.52
N ARG A 84 21.78 -19.71 6.02
CA ARG A 84 22.87 -18.92 6.65
C ARG A 84 22.80 -17.42 6.33
N HIS A 85 22.03 -17.05 5.31
CA HIS A 85 21.83 -15.68 4.87
C HIS A 85 20.33 -15.42 4.71
N PRO A 86 19.89 -14.16 4.79
CA PRO A 86 18.54 -13.80 4.42
C PRO A 86 18.22 -14.34 3.03
N THR A 87 17.06 -14.98 2.90
CA THR A 87 16.53 -15.39 1.59
C THR A 87 16.24 -14.17 0.71
N GLU A 88 16.03 -13.00 1.33
CA GLU A 88 15.86 -11.71 0.68
C GLU A 88 17.04 -10.77 0.97
N LEU A 89 17.91 -10.54 -0.02
CA LEU A 89 18.95 -9.53 0.06
C LEU A 89 18.40 -8.16 -0.35
N ARG A 90 18.28 -7.24 0.62
CA ARG A 90 17.90 -5.85 0.33
C ARG A 90 19.12 -5.00 0.02
N LYS A 91 19.06 -4.24 -1.07
CA LYS A 91 20.07 -3.21 -1.37
C LYS A 91 19.87 -2.06 -0.40
N SER A 92 20.91 -1.70 0.35
CA SER A 92 20.85 -0.64 1.37
C SER A 92 20.55 0.75 0.80
N ASN A 93 20.81 0.97 -0.49
CA ASN A 93 20.58 2.23 -1.18
C ASN A 93 19.28 2.27 -2.00
N VAL A 94 18.36 1.33 -1.76
CA VAL A 94 17.05 1.31 -2.43
C VAL A 94 15.97 1.50 -1.38
N LEU A 95 15.23 2.59 -1.52
CA LEU A 95 14.04 2.89 -0.72
C LEU A 95 12.79 2.58 -1.54
N ALA A 96 11.74 2.15 -0.86
CA ALA A 96 10.40 2.03 -1.43
C ALA A 96 9.44 2.70 -0.45
N GLY A 97 8.55 3.54 -0.97
CA GLY A 97 7.66 4.33 -0.15
C GLY A 97 6.66 5.12 -0.97
N ARG A 98 5.83 5.86 -0.26
CA ARG A 98 4.83 6.75 -0.83
C ARG A 98 5.33 8.19 -0.81
N LEU A 99 5.15 8.91 -1.91
CA LEU A 99 5.48 10.33 -1.94
C LEU A 99 4.46 11.13 -1.12
N SER A 100 4.87 11.73 0.01
CA SER A 100 4.06 12.72 0.73
C SER A 100 4.09 14.09 0.03
N ARG A 101 5.15 14.35 -0.74
CA ARG A 101 5.27 15.50 -1.65
C ARG A 101 5.82 15.04 -3.00
N GLY A 102 4.97 15.09 -4.02
CA GLY A 102 5.35 14.89 -5.42
C GLY A 102 5.53 16.21 -6.18
N GLY A 103 5.65 16.12 -7.49
CA GLY A 103 5.77 17.25 -8.42
C GLY A 103 6.69 16.92 -9.59
N SER A 104 7.02 17.95 -10.37
CA SER A 104 8.05 17.93 -11.42
C SER A 104 9.39 18.53 -10.97
N GLY A 105 9.40 19.14 -9.78
CA GLY A 105 10.55 19.85 -9.22
C GLY A 105 11.57 18.88 -8.62
N PRO A 106 12.79 19.37 -8.34
CA PRO A 106 13.87 18.50 -7.91
C PRO A 106 13.71 18.00 -6.46
N CYS A 107 12.73 18.52 -5.71
CA CYS A 107 12.47 18.15 -4.33
C CYS A 107 11.22 17.27 -4.22
N TYR A 108 11.39 16.13 -3.57
CA TYR A 108 10.33 15.17 -3.28
C TYR A 108 10.43 14.77 -1.81
N THR A 109 9.31 14.36 -1.23
CA THR A 109 9.29 13.83 0.14
C THR A 109 8.72 12.42 0.10
N LEU A 110 9.49 11.45 0.61
CA LEU A 110 9.15 10.04 0.60
C LEU A 110 8.94 9.55 2.04
N VAL A 111 7.83 8.85 2.27
CA VAL A 111 7.56 8.14 3.51
C VAL A 111 7.62 6.65 3.21
N THR A 112 8.52 5.93 3.88
CA THR A 112 8.65 4.47 3.78
C THR A 112 7.64 3.77 4.71
N ASP A 113 7.42 2.46 4.52
CA ASP A 113 6.40 1.69 5.26
C ASP A 113 6.62 1.67 6.78
N ASP A 114 7.86 1.85 7.23
CA ASP A 114 8.25 1.98 8.64
C ASP A 114 8.06 3.41 9.19
N GLY A 115 7.46 4.32 8.41
CA GLY A 115 7.14 5.68 8.80
C GLY A 115 8.31 6.66 8.75
N ARG A 116 9.47 6.25 8.20
CA ARG A 116 10.62 7.15 8.06
C ARG A 116 10.42 8.11 6.90
N GLU A 117 10.65 9.38 7.16
CA GLU A 117 10.53 10.45 6.17
C GLU A 117 11.91 10.82 5.60
N TYR A 118 11.97 10.94 4.27
CA TYR A 118 13.17 11.32 3.52
C TYR A 118 12.91 12.54 2.66
N ALA A 119 13.79 13.53 2.79
CA ALA A 119 13.85 14.70 1.91
C ALA A 119 14.75 14.34 0.72
N LEU A 120 14.14 14.12 -0.45
CA LEU A 120 14.82 13.65 -1.64
C LEU A 120 15.09 14.81 -2.59
N HIS A 121 16.34 14.95 -3.01
CA HIS A 121 16.75 15.91 -4.04
C HIS A 121 17.25 15.20 -5.30
N GLY A 122 16.75 15.58 -6.47
CA GLY A 122 17.31 15.20 -7.75
C GLY A 122 16.62 15.88 -8.92
N THR A 123 17.41 16.44 -9.84
CA THR A 123 16.89 17.02 -11.08
C THR A 123 16.51 15.92 -12.08
N ASP A 124 15.61 16.27 -13.01
CA ASP A 124 15.28 15.45 -14.18
C ASP A 124 14.82 14.03 -13.85
N LYS A 125 14.12 13.86 -12.72
CA LYS A 125 13.56 12.56 -12.30
C LYS A 125 12.19 12.28 -12.91
N GLY A 126 11.55 13.29 -13.48
CA GLY A 126 10.21 13.22 -14.04
C GLY A 126 9.15 13.81 -13.10
N THR A 127 7.89 13.68 -13.49
CA THR A 127 6.75 14.18 -12.71
C THR A 127 6.06 13.03 -12.00
N PHE A 128 5.94 13.13 -10.67
CA PHE A 128 5.24 12.14 -9.86
C PHE A 128 4.17 12.83 -9.04
N ALA A 129 2.96 12.25 -8.99
CA ALA A 129 1.92 12.79 -8.15
C ALA A 129 2.22 12.55 -6.66
N THR A 130 1.70 13.42 -5.80
CA THR A 130 1.62 13.12 -4.37
C THR A 130 0.77 11.87 -4.17
N GLY A 131 1.24 10.98 -3.30
CA GLY A 131 0.60 9.71 -3.01
C GLY A 131 1.04 8.55 -3.91
N THR A 132 1.86 8.80 -4.94
CA THR A 132 2.44 7.75 -5.79
C THR A 132 3.42 6.89 -5.00
N TRP A 133 3.33 5.57 -5.19
CA TRP A 133 4.34 4.62 -4.72
C TRP A 133 5.51 4.60 -5.68
N VAL A 134 6.71 4.78 -5.13
CA VAL A 134 7.94 4.82 -5.91
C VAL A 134 9.01 3.93 -5.30
N ARG A 135 9.88 3.43 -6.17
CA ARG A 135 11.17 2.85 -5.80
C ARG A 135 12.26 3.86 -6.15
N VAL A 136 13.10 4.17 -5.17
CA VAL A 136 14.15 5.18 -5.28
C VAL A 136 15.51 4.56 -4.99
N THR A 137 16.44 4.68 -5.93
CA THR A 137 17.86 4.42 -5.66
C THR A 137 18.51 5.72 -5.21
N THR A 138 19.17 5.70 -4.06
CA THR A 138 19.70 6.89 -3.40
C THR A 138 21.23 6.91 -3.33
N ALA A 139 21.75 8.11 -3.10
CA ALA A 139 23.12 8.40 -2.71
C ALA A 139 23.10 9.33 -1.48
N PRO A 140 24.23 9.48 -0.77
CA PRO A 140 24.38 10.56 0.21
C PRO A 140 24.00 11.91 -0.39
N ALA A 141 23.48 12.82 0.42
CA ALA A 141 23.09 14.15 -0.03
C ALA A 141 24.30 14.90 -0.62
N ALA A 142 24.19 15.33 -1.88
CA ALA A 142 25.27 15.96 -2.62
C ALA A 142 25.43 17.48 -2.35
N ALA A 143 24.45 18.14 -1.73
CA ALA A 143 24.45 19.57 -1.45
C ALA A 143 23.56 19.89 -0.23
N GLU A 144 23.78 21.06 0.38
CA GLU A 144 22.93 21.67 1.42
C GLU A 144 21.60 22.19 0.83
N VAL A 145 20.98 21.43 -0.07
CA VAL A 145 19.65 21.76 -0.60
C VAL A 145 18.61 21.31 0.41
N ASP A 146 17.92 22.30 0.99
CA ASP A 146 16.80 22.04 1.89
C ASP A 146 15.53 21.74 1.09
N CYS A 147 15.21 20.46 0.93
CA CYS A 147 13.97 19.99 0.33
C CYS A 147 12.83 19.83 1.36
N GLY A 148 13.02 20.31 2.60
CA GLY A 148 12.07 20.21 3.70
C GLY A 148 12.48 19.15 4.74
N PRO A 149 11.55 18.74 5.60
CA PRO A 149 11.83 17.85 6.72
C PRO A 149 12.21 16.44 6.25
N GLY A 150 12.91 15.71 7.14
CA GLY A 150 13.28 14.31 6.94
C GLY A 150 14.77 14.11 6.72
N ILE A 151 15.14 12.88 6.41
CA ILE A 151 16.54 12.49 6.18
C ILE A 151 16.95 12.92 4.75
N PRO A 152 17.95 13.81 4.58
CA PRO A 152 18.32 14.31 3.26
C PRO A 152 19.07 13.25 2.45
N LEU A 153 18.62 12.99 1.22
CA LEU A 153 19.27 12.07 0.28
C LEU A 153 19.20 12.59 -1.16
N SER A 154 20.15 12.16 -1.98
CA SER A 154 20.13 12.43 -3.42
C SER A 154 19.52 11.27 -4.20
N ILE A 155 18.70 11.60 -5.20
CA ILE A 155 18.05 10.63 -6.08
C ILE A 155 19.00 10.27 -7.22
N LEU A 156 19.41 9.01 -7.29
CA LEU A 156 20.08 8.46 -8.47
C LEU A 156 19.04 8.05 -9.53
N LYS A 157 18.04 7.26 -9.10
CA LYS A 157 16.96 6.76 -9.96
C LYS A 157 15.65 6.73 -9.19
N MET A 158 14.54 7.05 -9.86
CA MET A 158 13.21 6.95 -9.31
C MET A 158 12.27 6.34 -10.36
N SER A 159 11.40 5.43 -9.93
CA SER A 159 10.40 4.80 -10.80
C SER A 159 9.12 4.50 -10.01
N PRO A 160 7.93 4.59 -10.62
CA PRO A 160 6.70 4.19 -9.96
C PRO A 160 6.71 2.69 -9.67
N VAL A 161 5.93 2.29 -8.66
CA VAL A 161 5.62 0.90 -8.35
C VAL A 161 4.15 0.69 -8.70
N GLY A 162 3.89 0.12 -9.88
CA GLY A 162 2.55 -0.08 -10.43
C GLY A 162 2.52 0.14 -11.93
#